data_AF-A0A7W1MCF0-F1
#
_entry.id   AF-A0A7W1MCF0-F1
#
_cell.length_a   1.000
_cell.length_b   1.000
_cell.length_c   1.000
_cell.angle_alpha   90.00
_cell.angle_beta   90.00
_cell.angle_gamma   90.00
#
_symmetry.space_group_name_H-M   'P 1'
#
loop_
_entity.id
_entity.type
_entity.pdbx_description
1 polymer ?
#
loop_
_entity_poly.entity_id
_entity_poly.type
_entity_poly.pdbx_seq_one_letter_code
_entity_poly.pdbx_strand_id
1 'polypeptide(L)'
;MCAKHQEIELPFDIVSLASDLKEIKTNLDEAIASSEDCPEEIDLLLGVVESLQGMIKGISPDKMDRKSKISLLAHFTLFQELVSTLEGDDFDDEDFEDEEEEEEEEEGEE
;
A
#
# COMPACT_ATOMS: atom_id res chain seq x y z
N MET A 1 -23.91 -0.43 26.30
CA MET A 1 -22.94 -1.38 26.88
C MET A 1 -21.78 -1.46 25.90
N CYS A 2 -20.60 -0.94 26.21
CA CYS A 2 -19.44 -1.11 25.31
C CYS A 2 -19.09 -2.59 25.27
N ALA A 3 -18.93 -3.17 24.07
CA ALA A 3 -18.59 -4.57 23.90
C ALA A 3 -17.33 -4.88 24.72
N LYS A 4 -17.37 -5.98 25.48
CA LYS A 4 -16.20 -6.50 26.21
C LYS A 4 -15.03 -6.58 25.22
N HIS A 5 -13.86 -6.12 25.64
CA HIS A 5 -12.63 -6.12 24.85
C HIS A 5 -12.39 -7.50 24.25
N GLN A 6 -12.77 -7.69 22.99
CA GLN A 6 -12.41 -8.88 22.24
C GLN A 6 -10.91 -8.82 21.98
N GLU A 7 -10.25 -9.93 22.26
CA GLU A 7 -8.86 -10.12 21.89
C GLU A 7 -8.78 -10.14 20.36
N ILE A 8 -7.91 -9.30 19.81
CA ILE A 8 -7.69 -9.23 18.37
C ILE A 8 -6.58 -10.24 18.06
N GLU A 9 -6.88 -11.17 17.17
CA GLU A 9 -5.91 -12.09 16.58
C GLU A 9 -5.37 -11.47 15.29
N LEU A 10 -4.09 -11.70 14.99
CA LEU A 10 -3.52 -11.25 13.72
C LEU A 10 -3.79 -12.32 12.65
N PRO A 11 -4.17 -11.94 11.42
CA PRO A 11 -4.41 -12.87 10.32
C PRO A 11 -3.10 -13.39 9.68
N PHE A 12 -1.95 -13.05 10.25
CA PHE A 12 -0.63 -13.43 9.76
C PHE A 12 0.32 -13.71 10.93
N ASP A 13 1.36 -14.48 10.64
CA ASP A 13 2.45 -14.73 11.58
C ASP A 13 3.51 -13.61 11.46
N ILE A 14 3.90 -13.04 12.60
CA ILE A 14 4.85 -11.92 12.65
C ILE A 14 6.24 -12.31 12.16
N VAL A 15 6.71 -13.52 12.47
CA VAL A 15 8.05 -13.97 12.11
C VAL A 15 8.14 -14.15 10.59
N SER A 16 7.10 -14.76 10.02
CA SER A 16 6.93 -14.93 8.57
C SER A 16 6.85 -13.58 7.88
N LEU A 17 5.97 -12.67 8.35
CA LEU A 17 5.86 -11.31 7.82
C LEU A 17 7.19 -10.55 7.86
N ALA A 18 7.96 -10.68 8.94
CA ALA A 18 9.27 -10.04 9.04
C ALA A 18 10.29 -10.59 8.02
N SER A 19 10.22 -11.88 7.71
CA SER A 19 11.04 -12.51 6.67
C SER A 19 10.62 -12.00 5.29
N ASP A 20 9.32 -12.04 4.99
CA ASP A 20 8.77 -11.63 3.70
C ASP A 20 9.10 -10.16 3.40
N LEU A 21 8.91 -9.26 4.38
CA LEU A 21 9.24 -7.84 4.23
C LEU A 21 10.73 -7.60 4.00
N LYS A 22 11.61 -8.47 4.51
CA LYS A 22 13.05 -8.35 4.26
C LYS A 22 13.40 -8.69 2.82
N GLU A 23 12.78 -9.73 2.29
CA GLU A 23 12.93 -10.12 0.89
C GLU A 23 12.36 -9.04 -0.04
N ILE A 24 11.14 -8.58 0.23
CA ILE A 24 10.50 -7.49 -0.52
C ILE A 24 11.37 -6.23 -0.52
N LYS A 25 11.87 -5.80 0.65
CA LYS A 25 12.78 -4.65 0.73
C LYS A 25 14.02 -4.81 -0.16
N THR A 26 14.61 -6.00 -0.16
CA THR A 26 15.81 -6.29 -0.98
C THR A 26 15.47 -6.18 -2.45
N ASN A 27 14.33 -6.72 -2.88
CA ASN A 27 13.87 -6.64 -4.28
C ASN A 27 13.58 -5.18 -4.70
N LEU A 28 12.97 -4.38 -3.81
CA LEU A 28 12.71 -2.96 -4.07
C LEU A 28 14.02 -2.16 -4.17
N ASP A 29 14.96 -2.38 -3.25
CA ASP A 29 16.29 -1.75 -3.28
C ASP A 29 17.04 -2.09 -4.59
N GLU A 30 16.94 -3.34 -5.06
CA GLU A 30 17.51 -3.78 -6.34
C GLU A 30 16.81 -3.15 -7.55
N ALA A 31 15.48 -3.03 -7.53
CA ALA A 31 14.71 -2.38 -8.57
C ALA A 31 15.06 -0.89 -8.69
N ILE A 32 15.15 -0.18 -7.56
CA ILE A 32 15.58 1.23 -7.51
C ILE A 32 17.01 1.38 -8.04
N ALA A 33 17.92 0.48 -7.66
CA ALA A 33 19.31 0.55 -8.10
C ALA A 33 19.52 0.24 -9.59
N SER A 34 18.58 -0.48 -10.22
CA SER A 34 18.65 -0.92 -11.61
C SER A 34 17.83 -0.08 -12.59
N SER A 35 16.95 0.81 -12.10
CA SER A 35 16.14 1.72 -12.91
C SER A 35 16.69 3.15 -12.90
N GLU A 36 16.76 3.81 -14.06
CA GLU A 36 17.06 5.25 -14.14
C GLU A 36 15.88 6.12 -13.73
N ASP A 37 14.64 5.60 -13.84
CA ASP A 37 13.41 6.22 -13.36
C ASP A 37 12.66 5.20 -12.50
N CYS A 38 12.64 5.45 -11.19
CA CYS A 38 11.85 4.65 -10.26
C CYS A 38 10.48 5.34 -10.06
N PRO A 39 9.35 4.65 -10.27
CA PRO A 39 8.02 5.20 -9.98
C PRO A 39 7.92 5.65 -8.51
N GLU A 40 7.23 6.76 -8.25
CA GLU A 40 7.01 7.29 -6.89
C GLU A 40 6.32 6.27 -5.98
N GLU A 41 5.53 5.37 -6.57
CA GLU A 41 4.83 4.29 -5.91
C GLU A 41 5.79 3.23 -5.34
N ILE A 42 6.95 3.00 -5.98
CA ILE A 42 7.97 2.08 -5.47
C ILE A 42 8.66 2.68 -4.23
N ASP A 43 8.96 3.98 -4.26
CA ASP A 43 9.50 4.70 -3.09
C ASP A 43 8.48 4.72 -1.94
N LEU A 44 7.21 4.93 -2.25
CA LEU A 44 6.12 4.87 -1.28
C LEU A 44 6.01 3.46 -0.66
N LEU A 45 6.04 2.41 -1.48
CA LEU A 45 6.00 1.03 -1.01
C LEU A 45 7.21 0.70 -0.12
N LEU A 46 8.42 1.14 -0.51
CA LEU A 46 9.62 0.99 0.31
C LEU A 46 9.45 1.64 1.69
N GLY A 47 8.92 2.87 1.74
CA GLY A 47 8.64 3.57 2.99
C GLY A 47 7.66 2.82 3.90
N VAL A 48 6.61 2.21 3.34
CA VAL A 48 5.66 1.38 4.10
C VAL A 48 6.32 0.10 4.60
N VAL A 49 7.14 -0.56 3.77
CA VAL A 49 7.89 -1.77 4.15
C VAL A 49 8.86 -1.46 5.31
N GLU A 50 9.59 -0.35 5.26
CA GLU A 50 10.49 0.07 6.34
C GLU A 50 9.74 0.39 7.63
N SER A 51 8.60 1.07 7.53
CA SER A 51 7.73 1.34 8.67
C SER A 51 7.23 0.05 9.32
N LEU A 52 6.73 -0.89 8.52
CA LEU A 52 6.31 -2.21 8.98
C LEU A 52 7.45 -2.93 9.67
N GLN A 53 8.62 -3.06 9.02
CA GLN A 53 9.81 -3.67 9.62
C GLN A 53 10.19 -3.01 10.94
N GLY A 54 10.13 -1.68 11.03
CA GLY A 54 10.36 -0.92 12.24
C GLY A 54 9.39 -1.26 13.38
N MET A 55 8.11 -1.47 13.06
CA MET A 55 7.10 -1.87 14.05
C MET A 55 7.37 -3.27 14.59
N ILE A 56 7.65 -4.25 13.75
CA ILE A 56 7.90 -5.64 14.17
C ILE A 56 9.27 -5.83 14.82
N LYS A 57 10.21 -4.91 14.58
CA LYS A 57 11.55 -4.94 15.18
C LYS A 57 11.46 -4.84 16.71
N GLY A 58 11.79 -5.94 17.38
CA GLY A 58 11.81 -6.01 18.84
C GLY A 58 10.45 -6.27 19.48
N ILE A 59 9.39 -6.48 18.69
CA ILE A 59 8.13 -7.02 19.21
C ILE A 59 8.27 -8.53 19.39
N SER A 60 7.90 -9.00 20.57
CA SER A 60 7.67 -10.43 20.80
C SER A 60 6.19 -10.69 20.53
N PRO A 61 5.82 -11.57 19.57
CA PRO A 61 4.43 -11.79 19.16
C PRO A 61 3.49 -12.08 20.33
N ASP A 62 4.00 -12.85 21.31
CA ASP A 62 3.27 -13.27 22.52
C ASP A 62 3.05 -12.15 23.55
N LYS A 63 3.76 -11.03 23.42
CA LYS A 63 3.75 -9.90 24.38
C LYS A 63 3.16 -8.62 23.81
N MET A 64 2.62 -8.68 22.61
CA MET A 64 2.13 -7.53 21.90
C MET A 64 0.73 -7.13 22.40
N ASP A 65 0.59 -5.89 22.83
CA ASP A 65 -0.68 -5.38 23.35
C ASP A 65 -1.67 -5.07 22.22
N ARG A 66 -2.95 -4.91 22.58
CA ARG A 66 -4.02 -4.65 21.62
C ARG A 66 -3.76 -3.42 20.75
N LYS A 67 -3.14 -2.36 21.28
CA LYS A 67 -2.87 -1.15 20.49
C LYS A 67 -1.81 -1.42 19.44
N SER A 68 -0.75 -2.15 19.79
CA SER A 68 0.30 -2.55 18.84
C SER A 68 -0.25 -3.48 17.76
N LYS A 69 -1.13 -4.43 18.13
CA LYS A 69 -1.83 -5.29 17.15
C LYS A 69 -2.65 -4.48 16.14
N ILE A 70 -3.44 -3.51 16.62
CA ILE A 70 -4.23 -2.63 15.74
C ILE A 70 -3.31 -1.80 14.84
N SER A 71 -2.23 -1.25 15.39
CA SER A 71 -1.28 -0.45 14.62
C SER A 71 -0.62 -1.29 13.52
N LEU A 72 -0.20 -2.52 13.84
CA LEU A 72 0.42 -3.43 12.88
C LEU A 72 -0.57 -3.86 11.79
N LEU A 73 -1.81 -4.17 12.15
CA LEU A 73 -2.89 -4.48 11.19
C LEU A 73 -3.14 -3.32 10.22
N ALA A 74 -3.22 -2.09 10.72
CA ALA A 74 -3.45 -0.92 9.88
C ALA A 74 -2.32 -0.72 8.87
N HIS A 75 -1.05 -0.84 9.29
CA HIS A 75 0.09 -0.70 8.39
C HIS A 75 0.18 -1.85 7.39
N PHE A 76 -0.16 -3.08 7.81
CA PHE A 76 -0.20 -4.22 6.92
C PHE A 76 -1.30 -4.08 5.86
N THR A 77 -2.46 -3.52 6.23
CA THR A 77 -3.56 -3.26 5.29
C THR A 77 -3.15 -2.22 4.24
N LEU A 78 -2.54 -1.10 4.65
CA LEU A 78 -2.01 -0.10 3.72
C LEU A 78 -0.96 -0.69 2.77
N PHE A 79 -0.10 -1.57 3.28
CA PHE A 79 0.84 -2.31 2.45
C PHE A 79 0.13 -3.18 1.40
N GLN A 80 -0.91 -3.92 1.80
CA GLN A 80 -1.68 -4.76 0.86
C GLN A 80 -2.40 -3.93 -0.21
N GLU A 81 -2.97 -2.78 0.18
CA GLU A 81 -3.60 -1.85 -0.77
C GLU A 81 -2.56 -1.35 -1.79
N LEU A 82 -1.40 -0.88 -1.34
CA LEU A 82 -0.32 -0.40 -2.23
C LEU A 82 0.22 -1.50 -3.15
N VAL A 83 0.43 -2.71 -2.63
CA VAL A 83 0.86 -3.85 -3.46
C VAL A 83 -0.21 -4.19 -4.50
N SER A 84 -1.49 -4.17 -4.12
CA SER A 84 -2.60 -4.39 -5.06
C SER A 84 -2.60 -3.36 -6.19
N THR A 85 -2.39 -2.07 -5.88
CA THR A 85 -2.28 -1.00 -6.88
C THR A 85 -1.12 -1.21 -7.86
N LEU A 86 -0.02 -1.82 -7.39
CA LEU A 86 1.16 -2.11 -8.22
C LEU A 86 1.02 -3.41 -9.04
N GLU A 87 0.28 -4.42 -8.53
CA GLU A 87 0.11 -5.73 -9.19
C GLU A 87 -0.96 -5.73 -10.29
N GLY A 88 -1.90 -4.78 -10.30
CA GLY A 88 -2.86 -4.61 -11.38
C GLY A 88 -3.72 -3.36 -11.26
N ASP A 89 -3.86 -2.65 -12.39
CA ASP A 89 -5.14 -2.08 -12.84
C ASP A 89 -5.94 -1.20 -11.86
N ASP A 90 -5.45 0.00 -11.57
CA ASP A 90 -6.31 1.20 -11.49
C ASP A 90 -5.87 2.26 -12.55
N PHE A 91 -5.21 1.81 -13.63
CA PHE A 91 -5.29 2.45 -14.94
C PHE A 91 -6.27 1.66 -15.86
N ASP A 92 -7.22 0.95 -15.26
CA ASP A 92 -8.47 0.53 -15.94
C ASP A 92 -9.57 1.59 -15.74
N ASP A 93 -9.18 2.84 -15.43
CA ASP A 93 -9.94 4.01 -15.90
C ASP A 93 -9.62 4.17 -17.40
N GLU A 94 -10.22 3.27 -18.19
CA GLU A 94 -10.92 3.70 -19.39
C GLU A 94 -12.08 4.64 -19.02
N ASP A 95 -11.76 5.74 -18.32
CA ASP A 95 -12.72 6.76 -17.88
C ASP A 95 -12.19 8.16 -18.20
N PHE A 96 -11.41 8.29 -19.28
CA PHE A 96 -11.47 9.43 -20.20
C PHE A 96 -11.15 8.98 -21.63
N GLU A 97 -12.00 8.10 -22.20
CA GLU A 97 -12.48 8.43 -23.54
C GLU A 97 -13.31 9.72 -23.39
N ASP A 98 -12.64 10.87 -23.39
CA ASP A 98 -13.29 12.12 -23.78
C ASP A 98 -13.51 11.99 -25.30
N GLU A 99 -14.57 11.25 -25.63
CA GLU A 99 -15.20 11.24 -26.94
C GLU A 99 -15.46 12.69 -27.35
N GLU A 100 -15.10 12.97 -28.59
CA GLU A 100 -15.38 14.17 -29.35
C GLU A 100 -16.82 14.70 -29.10
N GLU A 101 -16.96 15.88 -28.51
CA GLU A 101 -18.12 16.75 -28.78
C GLU A 101 -17.67 17.95 -29.61
N GLU A 102 -17.76 17.76 -30.92
CA GLU A 102 -17.89 18.81 -31.91
C GLU A 102 -19.18 19.61 -31.63
N GLU A 103 -19.09 20.89 -31.28
CA GLU A 103 -20.14 21.87 -31.61
C GLU A 103 -19.51 23.00 -32.42
N GLU A 104 -19.63 22.84 -33.74
CA GLU A 104 -19.44 23.87 -34.76
C GLU A 104 -20.64 24.84 -34.80
N GLU A 105 -20.33 26.11 -35.08
CA GLU A 105 -21.19 27.14 -35.73
C GLU A 105 -22.38 27.67 -34.90
N GLU A 106 -22.83 28.92 -34.96
CA GLU A 106 -22.53 30.16 -35.66
C GLU A 106 -23.45 31.18 -34.94
N GLU A 107 -22.98 32.37 -34.55
CA GLU A 107 -23.89 33.52 -34.43
C GLU A 107 -23.29 34.67 -35.23
N GLY A 108 -23.86 34.87 -36.42
CA GLY A 108 -23.64 36.03 -37.26
C GLY A 108 -24.49 37.23 -36.85
N GLU A 109 -24.03 38.39 -37.33
CA GLU A 109 -24.74 39.67 -37.53
C GLU A 109 -25.21 40.39 -36.25
N GLU A 110 -24.71 41.56 -35.87
CA GLU A 110 -24.37 42.76 -36.67
C GLU A 110 -23.01 43.41 -36.34
#